data_AF-X1BTK6-F1
#
_entry.id   AF-X1BTK6-F1
#
_cell.length_a   1.000
_cell.length_b   1.000
_cell.length_c   1.000
_cell.angle_alpha   90.00
_cell.angle_beta   90.00
_cell.angle_gamma   90.00
#
_symmetry.space_group_name_H-M   'P 1'
#
loop_
_entity.id
_entity.type
_entity.pdbx_description
1 polymer ?
#
loop_
_entity_poly.entity_id
_entity_poly.type
_entity_poly.pdbx_seq_one_letter_code
_entity_poly.pdbx_strand_id
1 'polypeptide(L)' 'MEIVLNEIKWGNMPNLAKLVTRGVYRPMLGVFPTLTPPGWTALYTGSWHGTHEVMGFRIRALGK' A
#
# COMPACT_ATOMS: atom_id res chain seq x y z
N MET A 1 7.21 6.31 -3.51
CA MET A 1 7.90 7.24 -2.58
C MET A 1 8.35 8.53 -3.23
N GLU A 2 8.48 8.59 -4.55
CA GLU A 2 8.95 9.79 -5.25
C GLU A 2 8.19 11.07 -4.88
N ILE A 3 6.85 11.07 -5.03
CA ILE A 3 6.00 12.23 -4.70
C ILE A 3 6.25 12.70 -3.26
N VAL A 4 6.23 11.77 -2.31
CA VAL A 4 6.43 12.07 -0.89
C VAL A 4 7.79 12.73 -0.61
N LEU A 5 8.87 12.23 -1.23
CA LEU A 5 10.20 12.79 -1.05
C LEU A 5 10.33 14.17 -1.73
N ASN A 6 9.63 14.40 -2.84
CA ASN A 6 9.59 15.71 -3.50
C ASN A 6 8.86 16.74 -2.63
N GLU A 7 7.71 16.39 -2.04
CA GLU A 7 6.99 17.27 -1.12
C GLU A 7 7.79 17.62 0.14
N ILE A 8 8.59 16.68 0.65
CA ILE A 8 9.55 16.95 1.73
C ILE A 8 10.61 17.97 1.28
N LYS A 9 11.20 17.78 0.10
CA LYS A 9 12.23 18.69 -0.45
C LYS A 9 11.69 20.09 -0.71
N TRP A 10 10.43 20.21 -1.15
CA TRP A 10 9.77 21.50 -1.36
C TRP A 10 9.35 22.20 -0.07
N GLY A 11 9.48 21.53 1.09
CA GLY A 11 9.19 22.11 2.39
C GLY A 11 7.74 21.96 2.86
N ASN A 12 6.89 21.24 2.11
CA ASN A 12 5.46 21.10 2.40
C ASN A 12 5.17 20.09 3.53
N MET A 13 6.12 19.21 3.86
CA MET A 13 5.91 18.10 4.81
C MET A 13 6.95 18.05 5.95
N PRO A 14 7.02 19.06 6.84
CA PRO A 14 8.07 19.17 7.86
C PRO A 14 8.04 18.04 8.91
N ASN A 15 6.86 17.49 9.23
CA ASN A 15 6.76 16.38 10.16
C ASN A 15 7.21 15.05 9.55
N LEU A 16 6.93 14.85 8.25
CA LEU A 16 7.41 13.66 7.56
C LEU A 16 8.91 13.73 7.31
N ALA A 17 9.45 14.92 7.05
CA ALA A 17 10.90 15.15 6.99
C ALA A 17 11.60 14.68 8.28
N LYS A 18 11.05 15.02 9.46
CA LYS A 18 11.57 14.54 10.75
C LYS A 18 11.54 13.01 10.86
N LEU A 19 10.47 12.37 10.40
CA LEU A 19 10.35 10.90 10.41
C LEU A 19 11.35 10.23 9.47
N VAL A 20 11.54 10.80 8.27
CA VAL A 20 12.53 10.30 7.29
C VAL A 20 13.96 10.44 7.81
N THR A 21 14.31 11.57 8.44
CA THR A 21 15.66 11.78 8.98
C THR A 21 15.97 10.92 10.20
N ARG A 22 14.96 10.61 11.03
CA ARG A 22 15.14 9.87 12.30
C ARG A 22 14.79 8.38 12.20
N GLY A 23 14.21 7.95 11.09
CA GLY A 23 13.64 6.62 10.92
C GLY A 23 14.17 5.91 9.67
N VAL A 24 13.41 4.93 9.21
CA VAL A 24 13.72 4.13 8.02
C VAL A 24 12.53 4.14 7.09
N TYR A 25 12.78 4.23 5.79
CA TYR A 25 11.77 4.10 4.75
C TYR A 25 12.32 3.25 3.61
N ARG A 26 11.43 2.57 2.89
CA ARG A 26 11.76 1.75 1.71
C ARG A 26 10.63 1.82 0.69
N PRO A 27 10.92 1.75 -0.63
CA PRO A 27 9.88 1.47 -1.61
C PRO A 27 9.21 0.12 -1.34
N MET A 28 7.88 0.09 -1.48
CA MET A 28 7.06 -1.12 -1.34
C MET A 28 6.53 -1.54 -2.72
N LEU A 29 6.56 -2.83 -3.01
CA LEU A 29 5.84 -3.41 -4.13
C LEU A 29 4.39 -3.60 -3.71
N GLY A 30 3.45 -2.99 -4.45
CA GLY A 30 2.03 -3.21 -4.24
C GLY A 30 1.59 -4.60 -4.67
N VAL A 31 0.33 -4.93 -4.37
CA VAL A 31 -0.31 -6.13 -4.90
C VAL A 31 -0.67 -5.95 -6.38
N PHE A 32 -0.73 -7.06 -7.11
CA PHE A 32 -1.34 -7.12 -8.44
C PHE A 32 -2.61 -7.96 -8.36
N PRO A 33 -3.78 -7.51 -8.84
CA PRO A 33 -4.02 -6.18 -9.42
C PRO A 33 -3.96 -5.09 -8.35
N THR A 34 -3.50 -3.89 -8.72
CA THR A 34 -3.38 -2.72 -7.82
C THR A 34 -4.76 -2.12 -7.52
N LEU A 35 -5.59 -2.87 -6.81
CA LEU A 35 -6.95 -2.51 -6.42
C LEU A 35 -7.06 -2.41 -4.89
N THR A 36 -7.94 -1.53 -4.43
CA THR A 36 -8.16 -1.28 -2.99
C THR A 36 -8.50 -2.55 -2.20
N PRO A 37 -9.46 -3.41 -2.63
CA PRO A 37 -9.80 -4.61 -1.86
C PRO A 37 -8.67 -5.63 -1.69
N PRO A 38 -7.99 -6.10 -2.76
CA PRO A 38 -6.88 -7.03 -2.58
C PRO A 38 -5.72 -6.38 -1.83
N GLY A 39 -5.44 -5.08 -2.04
CA GLY A 39 -4.34 -4.39 -1.37
C GLY A 39 -4.52 -4.28 0.14
N TRP A 40 -5.70 -3.85 0.59
CA TRP A 40 -5.99 -3.77 2.02
C TRP A 40 -6.04 -5.14 2.70
N THR A 41 -6.61 -6.13 2.01
CA THR A 41 -6.69 -7.49 2.57
C THR A 41 -5.31 -8.13 2.67
N ALA A 42 -4.42 -7.92 1.70
CA ALA A 42 -3.05 -8.40 1.77
C ALA A 42 -2.26 -7.73 2.91
N LEU A 43 -2.43 -6.42 3.12
CA LEU A 43 -1.81 -5.71 4.25
C LEU A 43 -2.29 -6.25 5.61
N TYR A 44 -3.58 -6.59 5.73
CA TYR A 44 -4.14 -7.09 6.98
C TYR A 44 -3.80 -8.56 7.24
N THR A 45 -3.83 -9.40 6.21
CA THR A 45 -3.65 -10.86 6.34
C THR A 45 -2.19 -11.30 6.21
N GLY A 46 -1.32 -10.47 5.63
CA GLY A 46 0.05 -10.85 5.29
C GLY A 46 0.13 -11.92 4.19
N SER A 47 -0.95 -12.16 3.45
CA SER A 47 -1.04 -13.20 2.42
C SER A 47 -1.38 -12.62 1.05
N TRP A 48 -1.15 -13.39 -0.01
CA TRP A 48 -1.52 -13.00 -1.36
C TRP A 48 -3.01 -13.20 -1.63
N HIS A 49 -3.52 -12.53 -2.65
CA HIS A 49 -4.94 -12.60 -3.02
C HIS A 49 -5.44 -14.00 -3.38
N GLY A 50 -4.55 -14.90 -3.82
CA GLY A 50 -4.87 -16.31 -4.04
C GLY A 50 -5.13 -17.07 -2.74
N THR A 51 -4.63 -16.57 -1.60
CA THR A 51 -4.80 -17.16 -0.28
C THR A 51 -6.00 -16.57 0.45
N HIS A 52 -6.15 -15.24 0.44
CA HIS A 52 -7.26 -14.57 1.15
C HIS A 52 -8.52 -14.36 0.29
N GLU A 53 -8.49 -14.71 -0.99
CA GLU A 53 -9.62 -14.76 -1.95
C GLU A 53 -10.39 -13.44 -2.20
N VAL A 54 -10.02 -12.34 -1.56
CA VAL A 54 -10.55 -10.99 -1.85
C VAL A 54 -9.88 -10.39 -3.10
N MET A 55 -10.57 -10.45 -4.24
CA MET A 55 -10.06 -9.98 -5.54
C MET A 55 -10.60 -8.60 -5.98
N GLY A 56 -11.70 -8.12 -5.40
CA GLY A 56 -12.34 -6.87 -5.80
C GLY A 56 -13.75 -6.72 -5.23
N PHE A 57 -14.34 -5.53 -5.32
CA PHE A 57 -15.68 -5.27 -4.77
C PHE A 57 -16.84 -5.82 -5.62
N ARG A 58 -16.61 -6.07 -6.92
CA ARG A 58 -17.65 -6.43 -7.89
C ARG A 58 -17.41 -7.78 -8.56
N ILE A 59 -16.69 -8.68 -7.90
CA ILE A 59 -16.50 -10.04 -8.38
C ILE A 59 -17.54 -10.90 -7.68
N ARG A 60 -18.46 -11.49 -8.47
CA ARG A 60 -19.40 -12.47 -7.97
C ARG A 60 -18.69 -13.80 -7.85
N ALA A 61 -18.25 -14.15 -6.64
CA ALA A 61 -17.83 -15.50 -6.33
C ALA A 61 -19.10 -16.39 -6.24
N LEU A 62 -19.29 -17.27 -7.21
CA LEU A 62 -20.23 -18.37 -7.07
C LEU A 62 -19.57 -19.33 -6.07
N GLY A 63 -20.08 -19.40 -4.84
CA GLY A 63 -19.50 -20.24 -3.78
C GLY A 63 -19.24 -21.67 -4.24
N LYS A 64 -18.29 -22.35 -3.58
CA LYS A 64 -18.02 -23.77 -3.80
C LYS A 64 -19.15 -24.64 -3.29
#